data_AF-A0A8I1HX80-F1
#
_entry.id   AF-A0A8I1HX80-F1
#
_cell.length_a   1.000
_cell.length_b   1.000
_cell.length_c   1.000
_cell.angle_alpha   90.00
_cell.angle_beta   90.00
_cell.angle_gamma   90.00
#
_symmetry.space_group_name_H-M   'P 1'
#
loop_
_entity.id
_entity.type
_entity.pdbx_description
1 polymer ?
#
loop_
_entity_poly.entity_id
_entity_poly.type
_entity_poly.pdbx_seq_one_letter_code
_entity_poly.pdbx_strand_id
1 'polypeptide(L)'
;MDEKLQTLLNNQVISEYGASMVYTQLAFEMDNLSFPGMRDWFMGQAAEERVHAEKIADHLLSRGYRVELTDIPVGSVKAANPQDAFQASLEHEQKVSEEIRTIARAALDAQDLESRQLVDWFLSEQVEEEATVSEILDQIKLVGNDGSGLLRIDERLAGRPDGGAA
;
A
#
# COMPACT_ATOMS: atom_id res chain seq x y z
N MET A 1 -25.34 5.96 2.08
CA MET A 1 -24.43 5.33 1.11
C MET A 1 -25.18 4.41 0.18
N ASP A 2 -24.96 4.62 -1.10
CA ASP A 2 -25.41 3.76 -2.19
C ASP A 2 -24.76 2.36 -2.11
N GLU A 3 -25.46 1.32 -2.57
CA GLU A 3 -25.04 -0.08 -2.45
C GLU A 3 -23.73 -0.37 -3.20
N LYS A 4 -23.52 0.29 -4.36
CA LYS A 4 -22.28 0.17 -5.13
C LYS A 4 -21.11 0.74 -4.34
N LEU A 5 -21.27 1.92 -3.75
CA LEU A 5 -20.21 2.56 -2.96
C LEU A 5 -19.89 1.74 -1.70
N GLN A 6 -20.91 1.24 -1.00
CA GLN A 6 -20.72 0.36 0.16
C GLN A 6 -19.95 -0.91 -0.21
N THR A 7 -20.26 -1.52 -1.36
CA THR A 7 -19.57 -2.72 -1.86
C THR A 7 -18.11 -2.42 -2.18
N LEU A 8 -17.84 -1.30 -2.86
CA LEU A 8 -16.48 -0.90 -3.21
C LEU A 8 -15.62 -0.62 -1.97
N LEU A 9 -16.17 0.06 -0.96
CA LEU A 9 -15.45 0.30 0.29
C LEU A 9 -15.17 -1.00 1.06
N ASN A 10 -16.12 -1.94 1.10
CA ASN A 10 -15.88 -3.25 1.70
C ASN A 10 -14.77 -4.03 0.97
N ASN A 11 -14.80 -4.01 -0.36
CA ASN A 11 -13.73 -4.61 -1.17
C ASN A 11 -12.39 -3.93 -0.92
N GLN A 12 -12.38 -2.61 -0.71
CA GLN A 12 -11.15 -1.88 -0.42
C GLN A 12 -10.54 -2.29 0.93
N VAL A 13 -11.36 -2.49 1.97
CA VAL A 13 -10.85 -3.04 3.25
C VAL A 13 -10.09 -4.36 3.02
N ILE A 14 -10.63 -5.24 2.17
CA ILE A 14 -9.96 -6.51 1.82
C ILE A 14 -8.70 -6.25 0.99
N SER A 15 -8.74 -5.31 0.05
CA SER A 15 -7.60 -4.94 -0.80
C SER A 15 -6.42 -4.43 0.04
N GLU A 16 -6.65 -3.52 1.00
CA GLU A 16 -5.60 -2.98 1.86
C GLU A 16 -5.00 -4.04 2.81
N TYR A 17 -5.84 -4.94 3.36
CA TYR A 17 -5.31 -6.10 4.09
C TYR A 17 -4.49 -7.03 3.18
N GLY A 18 -4.87 -7.15 1.91
CA GLY A 18 -4.10 -7.85 0.88
C GLY A 18 -2.75 -7.17 0.61
N ALA A 19 -2.73 -5.84 0.48
CA ALA A 19 -1.53 -5.02 0.31
C ALA A 19 -0.57 -5.21 1.48
N SER A 20 -1.08 -5.17 2.72
CA SER A 20 -0.29 -5.47 3.93
C SER A 20 0.40 -6.84 3.85
N MET A 21 -0.29 -7.86 3.35
CA MET A 21 0.28 -9.19 3.20
C MET A 21 1.29 -9.28 2.06
N VAL A 22 1.07 -8.58 0.95
CA VAL A 22 2.03 -8.45 -0.16
C VAL A 22 3.33 -7.82 0.32
N TYR A 23 3.23 -6.70 1.05
CA TYR A 23 4.40 -6.04 1.65
C TYR A 23 5.12 -6.92 2.67
N THR A 24 4.36 -7.63 3.51
CA THR A 24 4.95 -8.62 4.43
C THR A 24 5.75 -9.70 3.70
N GLN A 25 5.24 -10.20 2.56
CA GLN A 25 5.96 -11.18 1.75
C GLN A 25 7.23 -10.59 1.13
N LEU A 26 7.16 -9.37 0.59
CA LEU A 26 8.34 -8.67 0.05
C LEU A 26 9.42 -8.44 1.10
N ALA A 27 9.02 -8.12 2.34
CA ALA A 27 9.94 -8.02 3.46
C ALA A 27 10.69 -9.34 3.71
N PHE A 28 10.00 -10.48 3.67
CA PHE A 28 10.63 -11.78 3.81
C PHE A 28 11.60 -12.11 2.66
N GLU A 29 11.28 -11.71 1.42
CA GLU A 29 12.21 -11.86 0.30
C GLU A 29 13.48 -11.01 0.50
N MET A 30 13.34 -9.78 1.02
CA MET A 30 14.52 -8.94 1.31
C MET A 30 15.38 -9.50 2.44
N ASP A 31 14.76 -10.08 3.47
CA ASP A 31 15.47 -10.77 4.55
C ASP A 31 16.26 -11.98 4.02
N ASN A 32 15.66 -12.79 3.14
CA ASN A 32 16.32 -13.92 2.48
C ASN A 32 17.55 -13.48 1.65
N LEU A 33 17.55 -12.25 1.14
CA LEU A 33 18.64 -11.65 0.38
C LEU A 33 19.65 -10.87 1.25
N SER A 34 19.46 -10.86 2.58
CA SER A 34 20.29 -10.10 3.53
C SER A 34 20.26 -8.58 3.33
N PHE A 35 19.08 -8.03 3.00
CA PHE A 35 18.80 -6.58 2.95
C PHE A 35 17.87 -6.19 4.12
N PRO A 36 18.40 -6.09 5.36
CA PRO A 36 17.58 -5.85 6.55
C PRO A 36 16.87 -4.50 6.54
N GLY A 37 17.45 -3.45 5.93
CA GLY A 37 16.82 -2.15 5.88
C GLY A 37 15.64 -2.07 4.91
N MET A 38 15.76 -2.72 3.75
CA MET A 38 14.63 -2.88 2.82
C MET A 38 13.54 -3.76 3.42
N ARG A 39 13.92 -4.82 4.15
CA ARG A 39 12.96 -5.64 4.92
C ARG A 39 12.18 -4.79 5.93
N ASP A 40 12.87 -3.98 6.73
CA ASP A 40 12.23 -3.13 7.73
C ASP A 40 11.30 -2.10 7.09
N TRP A 41 11.71 -1.50 5.97
CA TRP A 41 10.86 -0.59 5.19
C TRP A 41 9.56 -1.26 4.71
N PHE A 42 9.65 -2.46 4.12
CA PHE A 42 8.46 -3.21 3.70
C PHE A 42 7.58 -3.64 4.88
N MET A 43 8.15 -3.91 6.06
CA MET A 43 7.37 -4.17 7.27
C MET A 43 6.62 -2.93 7.76
N GLY A 44 7.24 -1.75 7.68
CA GLY A 44 6.59 -0.47 7.97
C GLY A 44 5.39 -0.22 7.06
N GLN A 45 5.58 -0.42 5.75
CA GLN A 45 4.51 -0.28 4.75
C GLN A 45 3.40 -1.30 4.95
N ALA A 46 3.75 -2.55 5.29
CA ALA A 46 2.75 -3.54 5.68
C ALA A 46 1.91 -3.11 6.90
N ALA A 47 2.49 -2.35 7.84
CA ALA A 47 1.76 -1.81 8.97
C ALA A 47 0.86 -0.63 8.58
N GLU A 48 1.35 0.28 7.72
CA GLU A 48 0.59 1.41 7.18
C GLU A 48 -0.66 0.93 6.43
N GLU A 49 -0.56 -0.12 5.61
CA GLU A 49 -1.73 -0.66 4.90
C GLU A 49 -2.79 -1.27 5.81
N ARG A 50 -2.42 -1.76 7.00
CA ARG A 50 -3.42 -2.20 7.98
C ARG A 50 -4.19 -0.99 8.52
N VAL A 51 -3.49 0.12 8.76
CA VAL A 51 -4.12 1.38 9.17
C VAL A 51 -5.05 1.90 8.06
N HIS A 52 -4.68 1.74 6.79
CA HIS A 52 -5.54 2.08 5.66
C HIS A 52 -6.83 1.24 5.66
N ALA A 53 -6.70 -0.08 5.80
CA ALA A 53 -7.85 -1.00 5.91
C ALA A 53 -8.79 -0.60 7.06
N GLU A 54 -8.22 -0.33 8.24
CA GLU A 54 -8.96 0.08 9.44
C GLU A 54 -9.66 1.42 9.25
N LYS A 55 -9.03 2.39 8.58
CA LYS A 55 -9.62 3.70 8.30
C LYS A 55 -10.90 3.60 7.46
N ILE A 56 -10.91 2.72 6.46
CA ILE A 56 -12.08 2.48 5.61
C ILE A 56 -13.16 1.72 6.39
N ALA A 57 -12.75 0.72 7.18
CA ALA A 57 -13.65 -0.05 8.03
C ALA A 57 -14.36 0.86 9.05
N ASP A 58 -13.63 1.75 9.72
CA ASP A 58 -14.16 2.71 10.69
C ASP A 58 -15.14 3.70 10.04
N HIS A 59 -14.87 4.13 8.80
CA HIS A 59 -15.82 4.95 8.04
C HIS A 59 -17.14 4.22 7.77
N LEU A 60 -17.10 2.93 7.42
CA LEU A 60 -18.30 2.12 7.24
C LEU A 60 -19.06 1.97 8.57
N LEU A 61 -18.37 1.57 9.63
CA LEU A 61 -18.95 1.28 10.95
C LEU A 61 -19.55 2.53 11.60
N SER A 62 -18.86 3.67 11.54
CA SER A 62 -19.33 4.95 12.10
C SER A 62 -20.61 5.45 11.44
N ARG A 63 -20.88 5.02 10.21
CA ARG A 63 -22.09 5.34 9.45
C ARG A 63 -23.17 4.24 9.54
N GLY A 64 -22.97 3.23 10.39
CA GLY A 64 -23.93 2.16 10.65
C GLY A 64 -23.96 1.04 9.60
N TYR A 65 -22.95 0.97 8.73
CA TYR A 65 -22.79 -0.11 7.75
C TYR A 65 -21.99 -1.27 8.35
N ARG A 66 -22.09 -2.44 7.69
CA ARG A 66 -21.32 -3.62 8.05
C ARG A 66 -20.03 -3.68 7.25
N VAL A 67 -18.98 -4.16 7.91
CA VAL A 67 -17.73 -4.58 7.29
C VAL A 67 -17.81 -6.09 7.08
N GLU A 68 -17.68 -6.54 5.84
CA GLU A 68 -17.81 -7.93 5.42
C GLU A 68 -16.48 -8.42 4.84
N LEU A 69 -15.62 -8.96 5.71
CA LEU A 69 -14.36 -9.57 5.28
C LEU A 69 -14.63 -10.91 4.60
N THR A 70 -13.98 -11.12 3.47
CA THR A 70 -13.99 -12.40 2.74
C THR A 70 -12.55 -12.89 2.56
N ASP A 71 -12.29 -13.73 1.56
CA ASP A 71 -10.94 -14.19 1.26
C ASP A 71 -10.03 -13.01 0.91
N ILE A 72 -8.82 -13.00 1.46
CA ILE A 72 -7.79 -12.00 1.17
C ILE A 72 -6.82 -12.61 0.14
N PRO A 73 -6.92 -12.25 -1.15
CA PRO A 73 -6.03 -12.78 -2.17
C PRO A 73 -4.67 -12.08 -2.11
N VAL A 74 -3.62 -12.79 -1.71
CA VAL A 74 -2.24 -12.27 -1.65
C VAL A 74 -1.46 -12.58 -2.94
N GLY A 75 -1.84 -13.64 -3.66
CA GLY A 75 -1.10 -14.12 -4.83
C GLY A 75 0.26 -14.73 -4.48
N SER A 76 1.06 -15.06 -5.50
CA SER A 76 2.44 -15.57 -5.34
C SER A 76 3.42 -14.45 -5.63
N VAL A 77 3.65 -13.57 -4.67
CA VAL A 77 4.68 -12.53 -4.76
C VAL A 77 6.05 -13.17 -4.54
N LYS A 78 6.96 -13.02 -5.50
CA LYS A 78 8.34 -13.49 -5.43
C LYS A 78 9.24 -12.40 -6.00
N ALA A 79 10.34 -12.11 -5.33
CA ALA A 79 11.34 -11.17 -5.79
C ALA A 79 12.72 -11.80 -5.67
N ALA A 80 13.48 -11.86 -6.77
CA ALA A 80 14.81 -12.45 -6.76
C ALA A 80 15.90 -11.45 -6.36
N ASN A 81 15.58 -10.16 -6.38
CA ASN A 81 16.47 -9.06 -6.06
C ASN A 81 15.65 -7.82 -5.62
N PRO A 82 16.28 -6.77 -5.07
CA PRO A 82 15.59 -5.55 -4.67
C PRO A 82 14.80 -4.86 -5.79
N GLN A 83 15.30 -4.86 -7.03
CA GLN A 83 14.60 -4.23 -8.15
C GLN A 83 13.26 -4.93 -8.43
N ASP A 84 13.23 -6.27 -8.40
CA ASP A 84 11.99 -7.04 -8.56
C ASP A 84 10.98 -6.69 -7.46
N ALA A 85 11.44 -6.56 -6.22
CA ALA A 85 10.58 -6.27 -5.07
C ALA A 85 9.93 -4.88 -5.17
N PHE A 86 10.73 -3.84 -5.43
CA PHE A 86 10.21 -2.47 -5.56
C PHE A 86 9.42 -2.24 -6.86
N GLN A 87 9.70 -3.01 -7.91
CA GLN A 87 8.87 -3.00 -9.12
C GLN A 87 7.50 -3.64 -8.84
N ALA A 88 7.47 -4.75 -8.11
CA ALA A 88 6.22 -5.41 -7.72
C ALA A 88 5.38 -4.55 -6.76
N SER A 89 6.00 -3.85 -5.80
CA SER A 89 5.27 -2.92 -4.93
C SER A 89 4.70 -1.73 -5.71
N LEU A 90 5.45 -1.15 -6.67
CA LEU A 90 4.94 -0.04 -7.48
C LEU A 90 3.72 -0.46 -8.33
N GLU A 91 3.77 -1.66 -8.92
CA GLU A 91 2.62 -2.21 -9.66
C GLU A 91 1.41 -2.44 -8.76
N HIS A 92 1.65 -2.81 -7.50
CA HIS A 92 0.60 -2.94 -6.49
C HIS A 92 -0.02 -1.58 -6.15
N GLU A 93 0.80 -0.57 -5.87
CA GLU A 93 0.32 0.79 -5.57
C GLU A 93 -0.51 1.37 -6.71
N GLN A 94 -0.05 1.22 -7.95
CA GLN A 94 -0.80 1.70 -9.10
C GLN A 94 -2.18 1.03 -9.25
N LYS A 95 -2.29 -0.24 -8.85
CA LYS A 95 -3.56 -0.96 -8.79
C LYS A 95 -4.46 -0.37 -7.70
N VAL A 96 -3.96 -0.22 -6.47
CA VAL A 96 -4.70 0.35 -5.34
C VAL A 96 -5.16 1.77 -5.67
N SER A 97 -4.30 2.59 -6.26
CA SER A 97 -4.64 3.94 -6.76
C SER A 97 -5.83 3.95 -7.71
N GLU A 98 -5.94 2.98 -8.62
CA GLU A 98 -7.10 2.90 -9.53
C GLU A 98 -8.37 2.42 -8.83
N GLU A 99 -8.25 1.55 -7.82
CA GLU A 99 -9.36 1.15 -6.96
C GLU A 99 -9.90 2.35 -6.17
N ILE A 100 -9.02 3.17 -5.58
CA ILE A 100 -9.37 4.43 -4.92
C ILE A 100 -10.02 5.42 -5.89
N ARG A 101 -9.48 5.61 -7.11
CA ARG A 101 -10.11 6.46 -8.13
C ARG A 101 -11.50 5.94 -8.52
N THR A 102 -11.71 4.63 -8.51
CA THR A 102 -13.02 4.01 -8.76
C THR A 102 -14.01 4.30 -7.63
N ILE A 103 -13.58 4.21 -6.37
CA ILE A 103 -14.36 4.62 -5.21
C ILE A 103 -14.71 6.10 -5.28
N ALA A 104 -13.75 6.96 -5.65
CA ALA A 104 -13.96 8.40 -5.77
C ALA A 104 -15.06 8.75 -6.78
N ARG A 105 -15.01 8.12 -7.98
CA ARG A 105 -16.05 8.29 -9.00
C ARG A 105 -17.41 7.79 -8.50
N ALA A 106 -17.46 6.64 -7.83
CA ALA A 106 -18.71 6.10 -7.28
C ALA A 106 -19.30 6.99 -6.18
N ALA A 107 -18.47 7.57 -5.32
CA ALA A 107 -18.90 8.52 -4.30
C ALA A 107 -19.47 9.81 -4.90
N LEU A 108 -18.84 10.32 -5.96
CA LEU A 108 -19.33 11.47 -6.70
C LEU A 108 -20.68 11.18 -7.39
N ASP A 109 -20.80 10.04 -8.08
CA ASP A 109 -22.03 9.61 -8.75
C ASP A 109 -23.19 9.46 -7.76
N ALA A 110 -22.91 8.90 -6.57
CA ALA A 110 -23.88 8.73 -5.49
C ALA A 110 -24.18 10.04 -4.72
N GLN A 111 -23.44 11.12 -5.01
CA GLN A 111 -23.50 12.38 -4.27
C GLN A 111 -23.29 12.19 -2.75
N ASP A 112 -22.48 11.21 -2.34
CA ASP A 112 -22.22 10.86 -0.93
C ASP A 112 -21.18 11.81 -0.33
N LEU A 113 -21.66 12.95 0.19
CA LEU A 113 -20.81 14.00 0.74
C LEU A 113 -20.04 13.55 1.99
N GLU A 114 -20.61 12.64 2.77
CA GLU A 114 -19.97 12.15 3.99
C GLU A 114 -18.72 11.32 3.71
N SER A 115 -18.62 10.67 2.55
CA SER A 115 -17.42 9.92 2.15
C SER A 115 -16.30 10.79 1.59
N ARG A 116 -16.56 12.06 1.29
CA ARG A 116 -15.61 12.94 0.62
C ARG A 116 -14.29 13.08 1.36
N GLN A 117 -14.32 13.27 2.68
CA GLN A 117 -13.10 13.44 3.46
C GLN A 117 -12.22 12.19 3.41
N LEU A 118 -12.81 11.00 3.51
CA LEU A 118 -12.10 9.73 3.40
C LEU A 118 -11.46 9.60 2.02
N VAL A 119 -12.26 9.81 0.97
CA VAL A 119 -11.83 9.66 -0.43
C VAL A 119 -10.72 10.65 -0.78
N ASP A 120 -10.86 11.93 -0.41
CA ASP A 120 -9.86 12.97 -0.69
C ASP A 120 -8.53 12.65 0.03
N TRP A 121 -8.59 12.06 1.24
CA TRP A 121 -7.40 11.60 1.95
C TRP A 121 -6.68 10.49 1.18
N PHE A 122 -7.39 9.42 0.79
CA PHE A 122 -6.80 8.31 0.04
C PHE A 122 -6.27 8.72 -1.34
N LEU A 123 -6.95 9.65 -2.03
CA LEU A 123 -6.45 10.17 -3.30
C LEU A 123 -5.12 10.92 -3.14
N SER A 124 -4.92 11.60 -2.01
CA SER A 124 -3.65 12.25 -1.70
C SER A 124 -2.60 11.22 -1.27
N GLU A 125 -2.98 10.26 -0.43
CA GLU A 125 -2.07 9.23 0.08
C GLU A 125 -1.46 8.42 -1.07
N GLN A 126 -2.28 7.94 -2.00
CA GLN A 126 -1.80 7.17 -3.14
C GLN A 126 -0.84 7.93 -4.06
N VAL A 127 -0.86 9.26 -4.07
CA VAL A 127 0.14 10.06 -4.80
C VAL A 127 1.49 10.01 -4.09
N GLU A 128 1.50 10.07 -2.76
CA GLU A 128 2.72 10.00 -1.95
C GLU A 128 3.30 8.58 -1.94
N GLU A 129 2.46 7.54 -1.90
CA GLU A 129 2.88 6.13 -1.99
C GLU A 129 3.56 5.83 -3.33
N GLU A 130 2.89 6.14 -4.46
CA GLU A 130 3.46 5.93 -5.79
C GLU A 130 4.79 6.71 -5.97
N ALA A 131 4.87 7.94 -5.45
CA ALA A 131 6.07 8.77 -5.53
C ALA A 131 7.23 8.18 -4.71
N THR A 132 6.95 7.76 -3.47
CA THR A 132 7.94 7.18 -2.56
C THR A 132 8.53 5.89 -3.14
N VAL A 133 7.67 4.98 -3.59
CA VAL A 133 8.11 3.69 -4.16
C VAL A 133 8.90 3.92 -5.45
N SER A 134 8.42 4.82 -6.33
CA SER A 134 9.10 5.13 -7.59
C SER A 134 10.50 5.71 -7.37
N GLU A 135 10.67 6.61 -6.40
CA GLU A 135 11.97 7.19 -6.09
C GLU A 135 12.99 6.12 -5.69
N ILE A 136 12.59 5.20 -4.80
CA ILE A 136 13.47 4.11 -4.35
C ILE A 136 13.83 3.19 -5.51
N LEU A 137 12.83 2.81 -6.32
CA LEU A 137 13.02 1.96 -7.48
C LEU A 137 13.96 2.58 -8.51
N ASP A 138 13.84 3.88 -8.78
CA ASP A 138 14.70 4.59 -9.72
C ASP A 138 16.16 4.65 -9.21
N GLN A 139 16.35 4.82 -7.91
CA GLN A 139 17.69 4.77 -7.31
C GLN A 139 18.29 3.36 -7.37
N ILE A 140 17.50 2.30 -7.16
CA ILE A 140 17.93 0.91 -7.34
C ILE A 140 18.34 0.67 -8.80
N LYS A 141 17.53 1.13 -9.76
CA LYS A 141 17.86 1.05 -11.21
C LYS A 141 19.13 1.81 -11.55
N LEU A 142 19.35 2.98 -10.92
CA LEU A 142 20.54 3.81 -11.14
C LEU A 142 21.82 3.11 -10.67
N VAL A 143 21.82 2.49 -9.49
CA VAL A 143 23.00 1.77 -8.97
C VAL A 143 23.19 0.40 -9.65
N GLY A 144 22.11 -0.20 -10.14
CA GLY A 144 22.12 -1.51 -10.78
C GLY A 144 22.73 -2.58 -9.87
N ASN A 145 23.77 -3.25 -10.34
CA ASN A 145 24.46 -4.32 -9.61
C ASN A 145 25.65 -3.83 -8.75
N ASP A 146 25.81 -2.52 -8.55
CA ASP A 146 26.80 -2.02 -7.59
C ASP A 146 26.37 -2.34 -6.15
N GLY A 147 26.99 -3.38 -5.57
CA GLY A 147 26.70 -3.81 -4.20
C GLY A 147 26.91 -2.70 -3.16
N SER A 148 27.87 -1.78 -3.37
CA SER A 148 28.07 -0.65 -2.45
C SER A 148 26.93 0.37 -2.55
N GLY A 149 26.35 0.55 -3.73
CA GLY A 149 25.16 1.38 -3.94
C GLY A 149 23.93 0.77 -3.25
N LEU A 150 23.69 -0.52 -3.47
CA LEU A 150 22.55 -1.24 -2.86
C LEU A 150 22.62 -1.24 -1.33
N LEU A 151 23.79 -1.50 -0.74
CA LEU A 151 23.95 -1.49 0.72
C LEU A 151 23.74 -0.10 1.33
N ARG A 152 24.05 0.99 0.62
CA ARG A 152 23.73 2.36 1.09
C ARG A 152 22.25 2.67 1.04
N ILE A 153 21.55 2.17 0.01
CA ILE A 153 20.09 2.29 -0.08
C ILE A 153 19.46 1.51 1.08
N ASP A 154 19.91 0.28 1.32
CA ASP A 154 19.44 -0.56 2.42
C ASP A 154 19.63 0.13 3.78
N GLU A 155 20.84 0.62 4.09
CA GLU A 155 21.13 1.33 5.33
C GLU A 155 20.21 2.56 5.53
N ARG A 156 19.93 3.31 4.47
CA ARG A 156 19.00 4.45 4.54
C ARG A 156 17.57 4.01 4.87
N LEU A 157 17.12 2.88 4.30
CA LEU A 157 15.76 2.37 4.48
C LEU A 157 15.56 1.74 5.87
N ALA A 158 16.62 1.23 6.51
CA ALA A 158 16.59 0.80 7.92
C ALA A 158 16.26 1.94 8.90
N GLY A 159 16.45 3.20 8.47
CA GLY A 159 16.31 4.38 9.30
C GLY A 159 14.92 5.01 9.34
N ARG A 160 13.91 4.47 8.62
CA ARG A 160 12.52 4.94 8.77
C ARG A 160 11.88 4.26 9.98
N PRO A 161 11.59 4.99 11.07
CA PRO A 161 10.72 4.47 12.13
C PRO A 161 9.28 4.53 11.63
N ASP A 162 8.53 3.50 11.98
CA ASP A 162 7.08 3.34 11.81
C ASP A 162 6.26 4.66 11.88
N GLY A 163 5.41 4.91 10.87
CA GLY A 163 4.12 5.59 11.06
C GLY A 163 4.13 7.09 11.37
N GLY A 164 4.75 7.91 10.51
CA GLY A 164 4.83 9.36 10.69
C GLY A 164 4.03 10.18 9.68
N ALA A 165 2.71 9.99 9.59
CA ALA A 165 1.84 11.04 9.08
C ALA A 165 1.95 12.27 10.00
N ALA A 166 2.45 13.39 9.45
CA ALA A 166 2.36 14.72 10.05
C ALA A 166 1.07 15.42 9.61
#